data_AF-A0A0N1C3N5-F1
#
_entry.id   AF-A0A0N1C3N5-F1
#
_cell.length_a   1.000
_cell.length_b   1.000
_cell.length_c   1.000
_cell.angle_alpha   90.00
_cell.angle_beta   90.00
_cell.angle_gamma   90.00
#
_symmetry.space_group_name_H-M   'P 1'
#
loop_
_entity.id
_entity.type
_entity.pdbx_description
1 polymer ?
#
loop_
_entity_poly.entity_id
_entity_poly.type
_entity_poly.pdbx_seq_one_letter_code
_entity_poly.pdbx_strand_id
1 'polypeptide(L)'
;MISSMVKSAKRLQRSLRPVGSVDALAGARVAGWACSKGPVEVEVWLGNRRVATCLPSIARPDVAQAFPRMKGAATSGFSLDLPAGALAPDDLAEMKILARPRNGILPASTIGTFPVVGANLARKFATAGDSGIVGPFPKDVIDATAAVWPEACADLNTVEGQTRFVDRLKQVMNTASLNALPVFSRYSRYLSATMAHCRFVERHFPAVNTTSAQGAADFHCKPNSISELFSIIHQLYVLKSWGISGDFAEFGCFKGYSSAMLSYACAQLGINMHIFDSFEGLPPAPGSGYEAGQYAGSLDEVRDHVERFGHLPSVTFHKGFFADTFKTYTPPPLMCLWMDVDLEVSSQDLMVVADRLDPRASLFSHECTSGIFQAGEIRTSVSPDNPIPPMLARHEELGRPLTGRYVAGYTGAFWPKQGGIPVIDTEVLAQLTRSLP
;
A
#
# COMPACT_ATOMS: atom_id res chain seq x y z
N MET A 1 -36.99 -31.35 21.03
CA MET A 1 -37.34 -31.89 19.69
C MET A 1 -37.29 -30.85 18.58
N ILE A 2 -37.97 -29.70 18.72
CA ILE A 2 -38.07 -28.64 17.69
C ILE A 2 -36.69 -28.09 17.24
N SER A 3 -35.77 -27.77 18.15
CA SER A 3 -34.42 -27.26 17.83
C SER A 3 -33.55 -28.24 17.01
N SER A 4 -33.70 -29.55 17.26
CA SER A 4 -33.03 -30.62 16.50
C SER A 4 -33.59 -30.71 15.07
N MET A 5 -34.91 -30.60 14.92
CA MET A 5 -35.58 -30.59 13.62
C MET A 5 -35.21 -29.35 12.79
N VAL A 6 -35.08 -28.16 13.41
CA VAL A 6 -34.63 -26.94 12.70
C VAL A 6 -33.17 -27.04 12.25
N LYS A 7 -32.26 -27.60 13.07
CA LYS A 7 -30.87 -27.84 12.67
C LYS A 7 -30.77 -28.88 11.54
N SER A 8 -31.54 -29.97 11.64
CA SER A 8 -31.58 -31.02 10.62
C SER A 8 -32.17 -30.49 9.30
N ALA A 9 -33.24 -29.69 9.36
CA ALA A 9 -33.84 -29.04 8.20
C ALA A 9 -32.90 -28.03 7.53
N LYS A 10 -32.19 -27.19 8.30
CA LYS A 10 -31.16 -26.28 7.75
C LYS A 10 -29.99 -27.04 7.11
N ARG A 11 -29.58 -28.17 7.67
CA ARG A 11 -28.53 -29.05 7.13
C ARG A 11 -28.99 -29.77 5.86
N LEU A 12 -30.24 -30.23 5.82
CA LEU A 12 -30.88 -30.77 4.61
C LEU A 12 -31.00 -29.70 3.52
N GLN A 13 -31.46 -28.49 3.85
CA GLN A 13 -31.56 -27.35 2.94
C GLN A 13 -30.20 -26.98 2.34
N ARG A 14 -29.13 -26.97 3.15
CA ARG A 14 -27.75 -26.77 2.67
C ARG A 14 -27.31 -27.88 1.71
N SER A 15 -27.70 -29.13 1.95
CA SER A 15 -27.37 -30.27 1.08
C SER A 15 -28.16 -30.32 -0.24
N LEU A 16 -29.20 -29.49 -0.38
CA LEU A 16 -30.09 -29.45 -1.54
C LEU A 16 -29.86 -28.21 -2.42
N ARG A 17 -29.08 -27.24 -1.95
CA ARG A 17 -28.72 -26.05 -2.72
C ARG A 17 -27.79 -26.44 -3.87
N PRO A 18 -27.94 -25.83 -5.05
CA PRO A 18 -26.93 -25.92 -6.09
C PRO A 18 -25.58 -25.44 -5.57
N VAL A 19 -24.53 -26.01 -6.12
CA VAL A 19 -23.16 -25.54 -5.96
C VAL A 19 -22.61 -25.19 -7.33
N GLY A 20 -21.62 -24.32 -7.35
CA GLY A 20 -20.96 -23.91 -8.57
C GLY A 20 -19.83 -22.95 -8.28
N SER A 21 -19.08 -22.64 -9.33
CA SER A 21 -18.06 -21.62 -9.34
C SER A 21 -18.08 -20.92 -10.69
N VAL A 22 -17.70 -19.65 -10.68
CA VAL A 22 -17.34 -18.94 -11.90
C VAL A 22 -15.83 -19.11 -12.09
N ASP A 23 -15.44 -19.67 -13.22
CA ASP A 23 -14.04 -19.92 -13.55
C ASP A 23 -13.43 -18.72 -14.27
N ALA A 24 -14.24 -18.00 -15.06
CA ALA A 24 -13.80 -16.82 -15.78
C ALA A 24 -14.92 -15.79 -15.99
N LEU A 25 -14.55 -14.52 -15.90
CA LEU A 25 -15.33 -13.37 -16.33
C LEU A 25 -14.46 -12.51 -17.23
N ALA A 26 -14.80 -12.46 -18.52
CA ALA A 26 -14.03 -11.72 -19.52
C ALA A 26 -14.96 -10.85 -20.37
N GLY A 27 -14.95 -9.53 -20.09
CA GLY A 27 -15.85 -8.59 -20.74
C GLY A 27 -17.33 -8.96 -20.50
N ALA A 28 -18.03 -9.32 -21.59
CA ALA A 28 -19.43 -9.72 -21.55
C ALA A 28 -19.62 -11.25 -21.43
N ARG A 29 -18.58 -12.05 -21.27
CA ARG A 29 -18.68 -13.52 -21.18
C ARG A 29 -18.44 -14.01 -19.76
N VAL A 30 -19.33 -14.89 -19.29
CA VAL A 30 -19.20 -15.60 -18.02
C VAL A 30 -19.08 -17.09 -18.30
N ALA A 31 -18.07 -17.73 -17.71
CA ALA A 31 -17.87 -19.16 -17.80
C ALA A 31 -17.63 -19.77 -16.41
N GLY A 32 -18.06 -21.01 -16.23
CA GLY A 32 -17.96 -21.69 -14.95
C GLY A 32 -18.64 -23.04 -14.96
N TRP A 33 -19.04 -23.49 -13.78
CA TRP A 33 -19.85 -24.69 -13.62
C TRP A 33 -20.90 -24.53 -12.52
N ALA A 34 -22.01 -25.23 -12.67
CA ALA A 34 -23.05 -25.30 -11.66
C ALA A 34 -23.75 -26.66 -11.72
N CYS A 35 -23.94 -27.31 -10.57
CA CYS A 35 -24.70 -28.56 -10.49
C CYS A 35 -25.53 -28.65 -9.21
N SER A 36 -26.51 -29.55 -9.22
CA SER A 36 -27.32 -29.90 -8.06
C SER A 36 -27.74 -31.37 -8.15
N LYS A 37 -28.64 -31.83 -7.27
CA LYS A 37 -29.23 -33.17 -7.41
C LYS A 37 -30.15 -33.33 -8.63
N GLY A 38 -30.54 -32.23 -9.26
CA GLY A 38 -31.31 -32.20 -10.50
C GLY A 38 -30.84 -31.09 -11.45
N PRO A 39 -31.56 -30.88 -12.57
CA PRO A 39 -31.21 -29.85 -13.54
C PRO A 39 -31.15 -28.46 -12.91
N VAL A 40 -30.11 -27.71 -13.27
CA VAL A 40 -29.87 -26.33 -12.84
C VAL A 40 -29.94 -25.42 -14.04
N GLU A 41 -30.53 -24.25 -13.86
CA GLU A 41 -30.43 -23.12 -14.76
C GLU A 41 -29.48 -22.10 -14.15
N VAL A 42 -28.52 -21.61 -14.93
CA VAL A 42 -27.61 -20.55 -14.51
C VAL A 42 -28.18 -19.22 -15.00
N GLU A 43 -28.42 -18.31 -14.07
CA GLU A 43 -28.97 -16.98 -14.33
C GLU A 43 -27.90 -15.91 -14.08
N VAL A 44 -27.83 -14.91 -14.95
CA VAL A 44 -27.03 -13.71 -14.70
C VAL A 44 -27.94 -12.52 -14.45
N TRP A 45 -27.66 -11.82 -13.36
CA TRP A 45 -28.44 -10.68 -12.88
C TRP A 45 -27.56 -9.45 -12.76
N LEU A 46 -28.08 -8.30 -13.23
CA LEU A 46 -27.53 -6.98 -12.98
C LEU A 46 -28.55 -6.21 -12.14
N GLY A 47 -28.21 -5.94 -10.88
CA GLY A 47 -29.17 -5.47 -9.88
C GLY A 47 -30.36 -6.42 -9.76
N ASN A 48 -31.57 -5.91 -10.02
CA ASN A 48 -32.82 -6.69 -9.98
C ASN A 48 -33.27 -7.23 -11.35
N ARG A 49 -32.46 -7.09 -12.41
CA ARG A 49 -32.82 -7.53 -13.75
C ARG A 49 -32.03 -8.77 -14.15
N ARG A 50 -32.74 -9.86 -14.47
CA ARG A 50 -32.14 -11.04 -15.10
C ARG A 50 -31.83 -10.72 -16.56
N VAL A 51 -30.56 -10.81 -16.95
CA VAL A 51 -30.07 -10.37 -18.26
C VAL A 51 -29.69 -11.53 -19.18
N ALA A 52 -29.32 -12.67 -18.63
CA ALA A 52 -29.00 -13.87 -19.39
C ALA A 52 -29.32 -15.12 -18.58
N THR A 53 -29.53 -16.24 -19.28
CA THR A 53 -29.72 -17.55 -18.67
C THR A 53 -29.16 -18.64 -19.58
N CYS A 54 -28.67 -19.74 -19.01
CA CYS A 54 -28.32 -20.94 -19.78
C CYS A 54 -28.50 -22.22 -18.96
N LEU A 55 -28.63 -23.34 -19.67
CA LEU A 55 -28.52 -24.67 -19.08
C LEU A 55 -27.07 -25.15 -19.24
N PRO A 56 -26.41 -25.58 -18.14
CA PRO A 56 -25.11 -26.19 -18.24
C PRO A 56 -25.13 -27.43 -19.14
N SER A 57 -24.13 -27.51 -20.01
CA SER A 57 -23.99 -28.58 -21.01
C SER A 57 -22.55 -28.91 -21.35
N ILE A 58 -21.57 -28.13 -20.88
CA ILE A 58 -20.15 -28.32 -21.16
C ILE A 58 -19.59 -29.40 -20.23
N ALA A 59 -18.77 -30.30 -20.78
CA ALA A 59 -18.18 -31.40 -20.04
C ALA A 59 -17.25 -30.91 -18.91
N ARG A 60 -17.41 -31.48 -17.71
CA ARG A 60 -16.61 -31.20 -16.51
C ARG A 60 -16.29 -32.48 -15.73
N PRO A 61 -15.32 -33.28 -16.20
CA PRO A 61 -14.91 -34.51 -15.53
C PRO A 61 -14.39 -34.28 -14.11
N ASP A 62 -13.69 -33.17 -13.89
CA ASP A 62 -13.18 -32.72 -12.59
C ASP A 62 -14.33 -32.48 -11.59
N VAL A 63 -15.42 -31.84 -12.04
CA VAL A 63 -16.62 -31.61 -11.21
C VAL A 63 -17.35 -32.92 -10.95
N ALA A 64 -17.42 -33.83 -11.94
CA ALA A 64 -18.01 -35.15 -11.73
C ALA A 64 -17.26 -35.97 -10.68
N GLN A 65 -15.93 -35.89 -10.68
CA GLN A 65 -15.09 -36.56 -9.68
C GLN A 65 -15.28 -35.96 -8.29
N ALA A 66 -15.35 -34.63 -8.17
CA ALA A 66 -15.56 -33.94 -6.90
C ALA A 66 -16.99 -34.12 -6.34
N PHE A 67 -17.98 -34.25 -7.22
CA PHE A 67 -19.40 -34.34 -6.86
C PHE A 67 -20.11 -35.56 -7.48
N PRO A 68 -19.68 -36.79 -7.14
CA PRO A 68 -20.16 -38.01 -7.81
C PRO A 68 -21.65 -38.31 -7.55
N ARG A 69 -22.24 -37.67 -6.54
CA ARG A 69 -23.67 -37.82 -6.17
C ARG A 69 -24.59 -36.81 -6.85
N MET A 70 -24.05 -35.85 -7.62
CA MET A 70 -24.86 -34.83 -8.29
C MET A 70 -25.12 -35.21 -9.75
N LYS A 71 -26.41 -35.34 -10.08
CA LYS A 71 -26.85 -35.63 -11.44
C LYS A 71 -26.53 -34.43 -12.33
N GLY A 72 -25.85 -34.67 -13.45
CA GLY A 72 -25.40 -33.62 -14.36
C GLY A 72 -24.05 -33.00 -14.02
N ALA A 73 -23.34 -33.47 -12.99
CA ALA A 73 -21.99 -32.98 -12.66
C ALA A 73 -21.01 -33.10 -13.85
N ALA A 74 -21.10 -34.19 -14.63
CA ALA A 74 -20.25 -34.42 -15.80
C ALA A 74 -20.47 -33.44 -16.96
N THR A 75 -21.62 -32.75 -17.01
CA THR A 75 -21.96 -31.74 -18.04
C THR A 75 -22.37 -30.42 -17.40
N SER A 76 -21.79 -30.12 -16.22
CA SER A 76 -22.17 -28.99 -15.38
C SER A 76 -21.52 -27.67 -15.80
N GLY A 77 -20.66 -27.68 -16.82
CA GLY A 77 -20.02 -26.48 -17.30
C GLY A 77 -20.99 -25.59 -18.09
N PHE A 78 -20.79 -24.28 -17.97
CA PHE A 78 -21.54 -23.28 -18.73
C PHE A 78 -20.59 -22.21 -19.28
N SER A 79 -21.02 -21.61 -20.39
CA SER A 79 -20.44 -20.39 -20.95
C SER A 79 -21.58 -19.60 -21.56
N LEU A 80 -21.72 -18.34 -21.16
CA LEU A 80 -22.81 -17.47 -21.59
C LEU A 80 -22.29 -16.07 -21.90
N ASP A 81 -22.81 -15.49 -22.98
CA ASP A 81 -22.57 -14.10 -23.36
C ASP A 81 -23.72 -13.23 -22.86
N LEU A 82 -23.38 -12.08 -22.27
CA LEU A 82 -24.35 -11.05 -21.93
C LEU A 82 -24.83 -10.38 -23.22
N PRO A 83 -26.15 -10.09 -23.34
CA PRO A 83 -26.67 -9.36 -24.48
C PRO A 83 -25.98 -8.00 -24.65
N ALA A 84 -25.85 -7.54 -25.89
CA ALA A 84 -25.41 -6.18 -26.17
C ALA A 84 -26.32 -5.17 -25.44
N GLY A 85 -25.73 -4.18 -24.77
CA GLY A 85 -26.47 -3.20 -23.98
C GLY A 85 -27.05 -3.73 -22.66
N ALA A 86 -26.70 -4.97 -22.24
CA ALA A 86 -27.10 -5.47 -20.93
C ALA A 86 -26.52 -4.62 -19.79
N LEU A 87 -25.31 -4.10 -19.93
CA LEU A 87 -24.73 -3.12 -19.01
C LEU A 87 -24.79 -1.73 -19.65
N ALA A 88 -25.32 -0.76 -18.92
CA ALA A 88 -25.35 0.62 -19.41
C ALA A 88 -23.90 1.17 -19.52
N PRO A 89 -23.58 1.95 -20.58
CA PRO A 89 -22.20 2.37 -20.84
C PRO A 89 -21.54 3.16 -19.72
N ASP A 90 -22.32 3.91 -18.94
CA ASP A 90 -21.86 4.80 -17.88
C ASP A 90 -22.11 4.23 -16.46
N ASP A 91 -22.43 2.94 -16.35
CA ASP A 91 -22.85 2.32 -15.09
C ASP A 91 -21.73 1.52 -14.44
N LEU A 92 -21.77 1.46 -13.11
CA LEU A 92 -20.96 0.58 -12.27
C LEU A 92 -21.91 -0.28 -11.46
N ALA A 93 -22.03 -1.54 -11.84
CA ALA A 93 -23.06 -2.44 -11.32
C ALA A 93 -22.45 -3.68 -10.66
N GLU A 94 -23.26 -4.32 -9.82
CA GLU A 94 -22.96 -5.65 -9.30
C GLU A 94 -23.64 -6.71 -10.17
N MET A 95 -22.83 -7.61 -10.73
CA MET A 95 -23.28 -8.76 -11.49
C MET A 95 -23.32 -10.00 -10.59
N LYS A 96 -24.50 -10.61 -10.45
CA LYS A 96 -24.71 -11.85 -9.69
C LYS A 96 -24.94 -13.01 -10.63
N ILE A 97 -24.22 -14.10 -10.39
CA ILE A 97 -24.40 -15.37 -11.08
C ILE A 97 -25.11 -16.32 -10.12
N LEU A 98 -26.31 -16.74 -10.48
CA LEU A 98 -27.14 -17.63 -9.68
C LEU A 98 -27.27 -18.98 -10.34
N ALA A 99 -27.14 -20.04 -9.54
CA ALA A 99 -27.55 -21.39 -9.89
C ALA A 99 -28.95 -21.64 -9.32
N ARG A 100 -29.95 -21.81 -10.19
CA ARG A 100 -31.35 -22.07 -9.82
C ARG A 100 -31.74 -23.51 -10.16
N PRO A 101 -32.19 -24.32 -9.20
CA PRO A 101 -32.80 -25.61 -9.51
C PRO A 101 -34.06 -25.39 -10.36
N ARG A 102 -34.24 -26.19 -11.42
CA ARG A 102 -35.50 -26.13 -12.20
C ARG A 102 -36.72 -26.64 -11.42
N ASN A 103 -36.49 -27.42 -10.37
CA ASN A 103 -37.52 -27.73 -9.39
C ASN A 103 -37.75 -26.50 -8.49
N GLY A 104 -38.75 -25.69 -8.85
CA GLY A 104 -39.00 -24.34 -8.30
C GLY A 104 -39.27 -24.24 -6.80
N ILE A 105 -39.28 -25.37 -6.07
CA ILE A 105 -39.41 -25.43 -4.61
C ILE A 105 -38.04 -25.24 -3.92
N LEU A 106 -36.94 -25.57 -4.61
CA LEU A 106 -35.60 -25.50 -4.04
C LEU A 106 -34.99 -24.10 -4.19
N PRO A 107 -34.28 -23.58 -3.17
CA PRO A 107 -33.69 -22.26 -3.22
C PRO A 107 -32.53 -22.19 -4.23
N ALA A 108 -32.43 -21.06 -4.94
CA ALA A 108 -31.26 -20.73 -5.74
C ALA A 108 -30.04 -20.42 -4.86
N SER A 109 -28.84 -20.48 -5.45
CA SER A 109 -27.58 -20.13 -4.79
C SER A 109 -26.76 -19.19 -5.66
N THR A 110 -26.25 -18.12 -5.07
CA THR A 110 -25.26 -17.25 -5.73
C THR A 110 -23.93 -17.99 -5.79
N ILE A 111 -23.42 -18.19 -7.00
CA ILE A 111 -22.13 -18.87 -7.27
C ILE A 111 -21.02 -17.88 -7.63
N GLY A 112 -21.35 -16.59 -7.81
CA GLY A 112 -20.38 -15.52 -7.99
C GLY A 112 -21.05 -14.14 -7.95
N THR A 113 -20.31 -13.17 -7.45
CA THR A 113 -20.69 -11.75 -7.43
C THR A 113 -19.49 -10.94 -7.88
N PHE A 114 -19.66 -10.12 -8.92
CA PHE A 114 -18.57 -9.37 -9.53
C PHE A 114 -19.00 -7.93 -9.79
N PRO A 115 -18.22 -6.92 -9.37
CA PRO A 115 -18.42 -5.58 -9.87
C PRO A 115 -18.05 -5.53 -11.35
N VAL A 116 -18.89 -4.89 -12.15
CA VAL A 116 -18.72 -4.71 -13.59
C VAL A 116 -18.93 -3.25 -13.96
N VAL A 117 -18.16 -2.76 -14.93
CA VAL A 117 -18.21 -1.36 -15.36
C VAL A 117 -18.53 -1.25 -16.84
N GLY A 118 -19.37 -0.27 -17.19
CA GLY A 118 -19.68 0.08 -18.56
C GLY A 118 -18.50 0.69 -19.30
N ALA A 119 -18.48 0.53 -20.63
CA ALA A 119 -17.34 0.92 -21.45
C ALA A 119 -17.04 2.43 -21.47
N ASN A 120 -18.06 3.30 -21.36
CA ASN A 120 -17.86 4.75 -21.30
C ASN A 120 -17.27 5.16 -19.95
N LEU A 121 -17.77 4.59 -18.85
CA LEU A 121 -17.25 4.88 -17.52
C LEU A 121 -15.79 4.43 -17.38
N ALA A 122 -15.46 3.23 -17.84
CA ALA A 122 -14.08 2.73 -17.89
C ALA A 122 -13.16 3.65 -18.72
N ARG A 123 -13.67 4.19 -19.84
CA ARG A 123 -12.93 5.15 -20.66
C ARG A 123 -12.67 6.47 -19.93
N LYS A 124 -13.64 6.98 -19.16
CA LYS A 124 -13.47 8.20 -18.35
C LYS A 124 -12.30 8.09 -17.37
N PHE A 125 -12.16 6.95 -16.69
CA PHE A 125 -10.97 6.67 -15.86
C PHE A 125 -9.68 6.65 -16.68
N ALA A 126 -9.69 6.01 -17.85
CA ALA A 126 -8.50 5.81 -18.67
C ALA A 126 -7.99 7.10 -19.35
N THR A 127 -8.87 8.08 -19.60
CA THR A 127 -8.55 9.32 -20.31
C THR A 127 -8.71 10.57 -19.44
N ALA A 128 -8.58 10.42 -18.13
CA ALA A 128 -8.70 11.54 -17.21
C ALA A 128 -7.61 12.59 -17.47
N GLY A 129 -8.01 13.87 -17.41
CA GLY A 129 -7.10 15.02 -17.42
C GLY A 129 -6.69 15.42 -16.01
N ASP A 130 -5.91 16.49 -15.91
CA ASP A 130 -5.51 17.06 -14.63
C ASP A 130 -6.73 17.58 -13.84
N SER A 131 -6.95 17.05 -12.63
CA SER A 131 -8.02 17.50 -11.74
C SER A 131 -7.68 18.77 -10.96
N GLY A 132 -6.39 19.12 -10.84
CA GLY A 132 -5.90 20.16 -9.94
C GLY A 132 -6.03 19.83 -8.45
N ILE A 133 -6.49 18.63 -8.08
CA ILE A 133 -6.67 18.21 -6.69
C ILE A 133 -5.36 17.66 -6.14
N VAL A 134 -4.84 18.29 -5.08
CA VAL A 134 -3.64 17.82 -4.37
C VAL A 134 -4.03 16.96 -3.17
N GLY A 135 -3.32 15.86 -2.97
CA GLY A 135 -3.55 14.96 -1.85
C GLY A 135 -2.44 13.92 -1.70
N PRO A 136 -2.51 13.08 -0.67
CA PRO A 136 -1.48 12.11 -0.33
C PRO A 136 -1.62 10.80 -1.12
N PHE A 137 -2.07 10.88 -2.36
CA PHE A 137 -2.22 9.74 -3.25
C PHE A 137 -1.53 10.04 -4.58
N PRO A 138 -1.27 9.01 -5.40
CA PRO A 138 -0.65 9.26 -6.69
C PRO A 138 -1.52 10.21 -7.53
N LYS A 139 -0.89 11.19 -8.19
CA LYS A 139 -1.59 12.25 -8.93
C LYS A 139 -2.55 11.67 -9.97
N ASP A 140 -2.07 10.72 -10.76
CA ASP A 140 -2.84 10.05 -11.81
C ASP A 140 -4.01 9.23 -11.26
N VAL A 141 -3.85 8.63 -10.07
CA VAL A 141 -4.92 7.92 -9.36
C VAL A 141 -6.00 8.90 -8.87
N ILE A 142 -5.60 10.08 -8.36
CA ILE A 142 -6.54 11.15 -7.99
C ILE A 142 -7.29 11.63 -9.24
N ASP A 143 -6.57 11.99 -10.30
CA ASP A 143 -7.14 12.50 -11.55
C ASP A 143 -8.16 11.53 -12.15
N ALA A 144 -7.80 10.24 -12.24
CA ALA A 144 -8.68 9.19 -12.74
C ALA A 144 -9.93 9.03 -11.87
N THR A 145 -9.79 9.11 -10.55
CA THR A 145 -10.93 8.99 -9.61
C THR A 145 -11.82 10.22 -9.68
N ALA A 146 -11.25 11.42 -9.74
CA ALA A 146 -11.97 12.69 -9.79
C ALA A 146 -12.75 12.89 -11.10
N ALA A 147 -12.29 12.31 -12.22
CA ALA A 147 -13.01 12.32 -13.49
C ALA A 147 -14.38 11.60 -13.43
N VAL A 148 -14.60 10.79 -12.40
CA VAL A 148 -15.83 10.01 -12.19
C VAL A 148 -16.53 10.36 -10.89
N TRP A 149 -15.78 10.51 -9.80
CA TRP A 149 -16.25 10.81 -8.45
C TRP A 149 -15.47 11.99 -7.84
N PRO A 150 -15.69 13.23 -8.33
CA PRO A 150 -15.01 14.41 -7.79
C PRO A 150 -15.30 14.60 -6.29
N GLU A 151 -16.49 14.22 -5.83
CA GLU A 151 -16.89 14.28 -4.41
C GLU A 151 -16.06 13.36 -3.51
N ALA A 152 -15.59 12.22 -4.05
CA ALA A 152 -14.73 11.30 -3.29
C ALA A 152 -13.31 11.84 -3.13
N CYS A 153 -12.92 12.83 -3.93
CA CYS A 153 -11.62 13.50 -3.90
C CYS A 153 -11.65 14.81 -3.11
N ALA A 154 -12.77 15.13 -2.43
CA ALA A 154 -12.86 16.29 -1.56
C ALA A 154 -12.12 16.06 -0.24
N ASP A 155 -11.42 17.11 0.23
CA ASP A 155 -10.76 17.18 1.54
C ASP A 155 -9.70 16.10 1.80
N LEU A 156 -8.90 15.73 0.80
CA LEU A 156 -7.85 14.70 0.91
C LEU A 156 -6.75 15.00 1.96
N ASN A 157 -6.71 16.21 2.52
CA ASN A 157 -5.83 16.55 3.64
C ASN A 157 -6.35 16.00 4.99
N THR A 158 -7.61 15.57 5.06
CA THR A 158 -8.25 15.04 6.26
C THR A 158 -8.34 13.51 6.23
N VAL A 159 -8.32 12.87 7.41
CA VAL A 159 -8.49 11.41 7.52
C VAL A 159 -9.84 10.96 6.92
N GLU A 160 -10.90 11.75 7.12
CA GLU A 160 -12.23 11.46 6.58
C GLU A 160 -12.24 11.47 5.04
N GLY A 161 -11.67 12.52 4.42
CA GLY A 161 -11.55 12.61 2.97
C GLY A 161 -10.70 11.48 2.38
N GLN A 162 -9.57 11.16 3.03
CA GLN A 162 -8.73 10.03 2.63
C GLN A 162 -9.46 8.68 2.72
N THR A 163 -10.27 8.48 3.77
CA THR A 163 -11.07 7.25 3.94
C THR A 163 -12.11 7.10 2.83
N ARG A 164 -12.86 8.16 2.53
CA ARG A 164 -13.83 8.17 1.41
C ARG A 164 -13.17 7.85 0.08
N PHE A 165 -12.00 8.45 -0.17
CA PHE A 165 -11.22 8.20 -1.38
C PHE A 165 -10.79 6.72 -1.47
N VAL A 166 -10.23 6.17 -0.39
CA VAL A 166 -9.80 4.77 -0.33
C VAL A 166 -10.96 3.80 -0.53
N ASP A 167 -12.17 4.09 -0.03
CA ASP A 167 -13.33 3.24 -0.26
C ASP A 167 -13.72 3.17 -1.74
N ARG A 168 -13.63 4.30 -2.48
CA ARG A 168 -13.78 4.29 -3.94
C ARG A 168 -12.65 3.57 -4.64
N LEU A 169 -11.42 3.77 -4.20
CA LEU A 169 -10.28 3.08 -4.77
C LEU A 169 -10.36 1.56 -4.60
N LYS A 170 -10.86 1.06 -3.46
CA LYS A 170 -11.16 -0.36 -3.26
C LYS A 170 -12.21 -0.85 -4.24
N GLN A 171 -13.24 -0.06 -4.53
CA GLN A 171 -14.24 -0.42 -5.54
C GLN A 171 -13.62 -0.54 -6.94
N VAL A 172 -12.71 0.38 -7.29
CA VAL A 172 -11.92 0.32 -8.54
C VAL A 172 -11.05 -0.93 -8.59
N MET A 173 -10.26 -1.17 -7.54
CA MET A 173 -9.32 -2.30 -7.47
C MET A 173 -10.04 -3.67 -7.48
N ASN A 174 -11.27 -3.73 -6.95
CA ASN A 174 -12.10 -4.94 -7.01
C ASN A 174 -12.83 -5.12 -8.35
N THR A 175 -12.84 -4.11 -9.22
CA THR A 175 -13.46 -4.16 -10.54
C THR A 175 -12.41 -4.54 -11.59
N ALA A 176 -12.42 -5.79 -12.05
CA ALA A 176 -11.34 -6.35 -12.88
C ALA A 176 -10.91 -5.48 -14.07
N SER A 177 -11.87 -4.92 -14.81
CA SER A 177 -11.59 -4.05 -15.97
C SER A 177 -11.06 -2.67 -15.59
N LEU A 178 -11.41 -2.13 -14.42
CA LEU A 178 -10.81 -0.89 -13.92
C LEU A 178 -9.44 -1.15 -13.32
N ASN A 179 -9.29 -2.20 -12.51
CA ASN A 179 -8.01 -2.58 -11.91
C ASN A 179 -6.93 -2.88 -12.98
N ALA A 180 -7.33 -3.37 -14.14
CA ALA A 180 -6.44 -3.61 -15.28
C ALA A 180 -5.97 -2.33 -16.00
N LEU A 181 -6.55 -1.15 -15.72
CA LEU A 181 -6.08 0.10 -16.30
C LEU A 181 -4.65 0.40 -15.83
N PRO A 182 -3.77 0.96 -16.68
CA PRO A 182 -2.36 1.18 -16.34
C PRO A 182 -2.15 1.98 -15.06
N VAL A 183 -2.97 3.01 -14.81
CA VAL A 183 -2.88 3.86 -13.60
C VAL A 183 -3.09 3.04 -12.31
N PHE A 184 -4.12 2.21 -12.25
CA PHE A 184 -4.45 1.43 -11.06
C PHE A 184 -3.59 0.18 -10.93
N SER A 185 -3.36 -0.55 -12.01
CA SER A 185 -2.52 -1.75 -12.01
C SER A 185 -1.06 -1.47 -11.63
N ARG A 186 -0.47 -0.36 -12.09
CA ARG A 186 0.90 0.02 -11.69
C ARG A 186 0.98 0.33 -10.21
N TYR A 187 0.02 1.10 -9.70
CA TYR A 187 -0.04 1.47 -8.30
C TYR A 187 -0.28 0.23 -7.41
N SER A 188 -1.28 -0.60 -7.73
CA SER A 188 -1.56 -1.85 -7.04
C SER A 188 -0.35 -2.79 -7.05
N ARG A 189 0.30 -2.98 -8.22
CA ARG A 189 1.50 -3.83 -8.33
C ARG A 189 2.63 -3.32 -7.44
N TYR A 190 2.89 -2.01 -7.43
CA TYR A 190 3.93 -1.44 -6.57
C TYR A 190 3.64 -1.74 -5.10
N LEU A 191 2.43 -1.40 -4.61
CA LEU A 191 2.07 -1.62 -3.21
C LEU A 191 2.12 -3.11 -2.82
N SER A 192 1.62 -4.00 -3.66
CA SER A 192 1.65 -5.45 -3.39
C SER A 192 3.08 -5.97 -3.34
N ALA A 193 3.93 -5.58 -4.31
CA ALA A 193 5.31 -6.04 -4.39
C ALA A 193 6.15 -5.55 -3.21
N THR A 194 6.04 -4.27 -2.84
CA THR A 194 6.81 -3.71 -1.73
C THR A 194 6.30 -4.18 -0.38
N MET A 195 4.99 -4.34 -0.18
CA MET A 195 4.45 -4.90 1.06
C MET A 195 4.88 -6.36 1.26
N ALA A 196 4.85 -7.17 0.20
CA ALA A 196 5.36 -8.54 0.24
C ALA A 196 6.85 -8.56 0.59
N HIS A 197 7.64 -7.64 0.03
CA HIS A 197 9.06 -7.48 0.35
C HIS A 197 9.29 -7.07 1.80
N CYS A 198 8.57 -6.07 2.33
CA CYS A 198 8.65 -5.67 3.73
C CYS A 198 8.38 -6.84 4.67
N ARG A 199 7.35 -7.65 4.40
CA ARG A 199 7.05 -8.86 5.20
C ARG A 199 8.13 -9.93 5.09
N PHE A 200 8.77 -10.05 3.93
CA PHE A 200 9.92 -10.94 3.75
C PHE A 200 11.09 -10.48 4.62
N VAL A 201 11.48 -9.20 4.54
CA VAL A 201 12.57 -8.63 5.35
C VAL A 201 12.25 -8.74 6.84
N GLU A 202 11.05 -8.35 7.28
CA GLU A 202 10.62 -8.47 8.68
C GLU A 202 10.79 -9.90 9.21
N ARG A 203 10.43 -10.91 8.42
CA ARG A 203 10.54 -12.31 8.82
C ARG A 203 11.97 -12.84 8.83
N HIS A 204 12.80 -12.43 7.89
CA HIS A 204 14.07 -13.10 7.60
C HIS A 204 15.31 -12.31 8.02
N PHE A 205 15.20 -11.01 8.26
CA PHE A 205 16.32 -10.17 8.68
C PHE A 205 16.80 -10.58 10.09
N PRO A 206 18.12 -10.56 10.37
CA PRO A 206 18.65 -10.88 11.70
C PRO A 206 18.02 -10.01 12.79
N ALA A 207 17.53 -10.63 13.87
CA ALA A 207 16.82 -9.91 14.93
C ALA A 207 17.74 -9.39 16.05
N VAL A 208 18.92 -9.98 16.19
CA VAL A 208 19.81 -9.79 17.32
C VAL A 208 21.12 -9.17 16.88
N ASN A 209 21.54 -8.13 17.57
CA ASN A 209 22.85 -7.52 17.42
C ASN A 209 23.86 -8.33 18.25
N THR A 210 24.62 -9.20 17.58
CA THR A 210 25.54 -10.13 18.26
C THR A 210 26.73 -9.45 18.93
N THR A 211 26.98 -8.17 18.62
CA THR A 211 28.03 -7.38 19.26
C THR A 211 27.53 -6.61 20.48
N SER A 212 26.23 -6.67 20.79
CA SER A 212 25.62 -5.99 21.93
C SER A 212 25.19 -6.96 23.03
N ALA A 213 25.20 -6.50 24.28
CA ALA A 213 24.80 -7.27 25.44
C ALA A 213 23.27 -7.45 25.47
N GLN A 214 22.81 -8.59 26.01
CA GLN A 214 21.38 -8.80 26.21
C GLN A 214 20.81 -7.74 27.16
N GLY A 215 19.76 -7.04 26.71
CA GLY A 215 19.12 -5.95 27.46
C GLY A 215 19.67 -4.55 27.16
N ALA A 216 20.73 -4.43 26.34
CA ALA A 216 21.14 -3.15 25.80
C ALA A 216 20.08 -2.59 24.81
N ALA A 217 20.02 -1.27 24.68
CA ALA A 217 19.04 -0.58 23.84
C ALA A 217 19.19 -0.94 22.34
N ASP A 218 20.41 -1.23 21.89
CA ASP A 218 20.74 -1.62 20.52
C ASP A 218 20.87 -3.14 20.32
N PHE A 219 20.31 -3.95 21.24
CA PHE A 219 20.29 -5.41 21.11
C PHE A 219 19.37 -5.88 19.98
N HIS A 220 18.30 -5.14 19.69
CA HIS A 220 17.32 -5.49 18.66
C HIS A 220 17.62 -4.78 17.34
N CYS A 221 17.85 -5.54 16.27
CA CYS A 221 18.28 -5.00 14.97
C CYS A 221 17.15 -4.38 14.11
N LYS A 222 15.89 -4.48 14.56
CA LYS A 222 14.72 -4.03 13.78
C LYS A 222 13.99 -2.92 14.54
N PRO A 223 14.53 -1.70 14.56
CA PRO A 223 13.97 -0.63 15.39
C PRO A 223 12.59 -0.16 14.91
N ASN A 224 12.33 -0.24 13.60
CA ASN A 224 11.11 0.27 13.00
C ASN A 224 10.09 -0.85 12.68
N SER A 225 8.82 -0.51 12.69
CA SER A 225 7.72 -1.37 12.21
C SER A 225 7.53 -1.27 10.69
N ILE A 226 6.84 -2.26 10.10
CA ILE A 226 6.41 -2.17 8.68
C ILE A 226 5.55 -0.92 8.46
N SER A 227 4.67 -0.54 9.40
CA SER A 227 3.79 0.63 9.24
C SER A 227 4.56 1.94 9.05
N GLU A 228 5.68 2.09 9.76
CA GLU A 228 6.57 3.24 9.64
C GLU A 228 7.23 3.28 8.26
N LEU A 229 7.95 2.21 7.92
CA LEU A 229 8.71 2.15 6.67
C LEU A 229 7.79 2.14 5.44
N PHE A 230 6.62 1.51 5.52
CA PHE A 230 5.69 1.44 4.41
C PHE A 230 5.05 2.79 4.07
N SER A 231 4.96 3.71 5.05
CA SER A 231 4.51 5.08 4.80
C SER A 231 5.52 5.86 3.97
N ILE A 232 6.83 5.64 4.20
CA ILE A 232 7.91 6.21 3.37
C ILE A 232 7.87 5.61 1.97
N ILE A 233 7.78 4.27 1.87
CA ILE A 233 7.69 3.53 0.59
C ILE A 233 6.52 4.01 -0.26
N HIS A 234 5.35 4.21 0.36
CA HIS A 234 4.18 4.74 -0.31
C HIS A 234 4.43 6.16 -0.82
N GLN A 235 5.01 7.02 0.03
CA GLN A 235 5.28 8.40 -0.32
C GLN A 235 6.26 8.54 -1.49
N LEU A 236 7.24 7.66 -1.64
CA LEU A 236 8.14 7.66 -2.82
C LEU A 236 7.36 7.53 -4.14
N TYR A 237 6.34 6.66 -4.20
CA TYR A 237 5.50 6.52 -5.39
C TYR A 237 4.65 7.78 -5.60
N VAL A 238 4.07 8.31 -4.52
CA VAL A 238 3.26 9.53 -4.56
C VAL A 238 4.09 10.69 -5.13
N LEU A 239 5.24 11.01 -4.52
CA LEU A 239 6.12 12.08 -4.97
C LEU A 239 6.53 11.93 -6.44
N LYS A 240 6.88 10.71 -6.86
CA LYS A 240 7.21 10.41 -8.26
C LYS A 240 6.03 10.69 -9.20
N SER A 241 4.81 10.32 -8.81
CA SER A 241 3.61 10.59 -9.62
C SER A 241 3.29 12.09 -9.74
N TRP A 242 3.74 12.90 -8.78
CA TRP A 242 3.65 14.36 -8.79
C TRP A 242 4.77 15.05 -9.60
N GLY A 243 5.60 14.25 -10.29
CA GLY A 243 6.72 14.73 -11.09
C GLY A 243 7.85 15.31 -10.25
N ILE A 244 7.95 14.95 -8.97
CA ILE A 244 9.11 15.27 -8.15
C ILE A 244 10.24 14.35 -8.60
N SER A 245 11.39 14.95 -8.92
CA SER A 245 12.60 14.27 -9.35
C SER A 245 13.67 14.35 -8.27
N GLY A 246 14.62 13.44 -8.31
CA GLY A 246 15.71 13.37 -7.34
C GLY A 246 15.81 11.99 -6.72
N ASP A 247 16.84 11.83 -5.90
CA ASP A 247 17.15 10.58 -5.24
C ASP A 247 16.51 10.51 -3.84
N PHE A 248 16.62 9.35 -3.19
CA PHE A 248 16.22 9.13 -1.80
C PHE A 248 17.46 9.08 -0.90
N ALA A 249 17.40 9.69 0.27
CA ALA A 249 18.50 9.65 1.24
C ALA A 249 18.03 9.13 2.61
N GLU A 250 18.78 8.20 3.17
CA GLU A 250 18.65 7.69 4.53
C GLU A 250 19.85 8.14 5.37
N PHE A 251 19.56 8.66 6.56
CA PHE A 251 20.53 9.14 7.54
C PHE A 251 20.38 8.33 8.81
N GLY A 252 21.41 7.57 9.15
CA GLY A 252 21.34 6.55 10.20
C GLY A 252 20.65 5.30 9.69
N CYS A 253 21.41 4.23 9.53
CA CYS A 253 20.94 2.95 8.99
C CYS A 253 21.14 1.78 9.96
N PHE A 254 21.92 1.97 11.02
CA PHE A 254 22.24 0.94 12.01
C PHE A 254 22.64 -0.38 11.35
N LYS A 255 21.85 -1.44 11.48
CA LYS A 255 22.10 -2.76 10.89
C LYS A 255 21.61 -2.90 9.46
N GLY A 256 20.92 -1.91 8.90
CA GLY A 256 20.41 -1.90 7.53
C GLY A 256 19.00 -2.47 7.35
N TYR A 257 18.20 -2.53 8.42
CA TYR A 257 16.84 -3.09 8.36
C TYR A 257 15.90 -2.25 7.50
N SER A 258 15.86 -0.94 7.76
CA SER A 258 15.16 0.05 6.93
C SER A 258 15.73 0.11 5.52
N SER A 259 17.07 0.14 5.40
CA SER A 259 17.81 0.15 4.14
C SER A 259 17.42 -1.00 3.21
N ALA A 260 17.26 -2.22 3.75
CA ALA A 260 16.85 -3.38 2.97
C ALA A 260 15.44 -3.24 2.38
N MET A 261 14.50 -2.63 3.11
CA MET A 261 13.14 -2.40 2.60
C MET A 261 13.09 -1.22 1.63
N LEU A 262 13.73 -0.11 1.99
CA LEU A 262 13.69 1.14 1.23
C LEU A 262 14.47 1.05 -0.08
N SER A 263 15.61 0.33 -0.11
CA SER A 263 16.38 0.12 -1.35
C SER A 263 15.58 -0.65 -2.40
N TYR A 264 14.82 -1.66 -2.00
CA TYR A 264 13.94 -2.39 -2.91
C TYR A 264 12.83 -1.49 -3.48
N ALA A 265 12.19 -0.67 -2.63
CA ALA A 265 11.19 0.29 -3.07
C ALA A 265 11.76 1.32 -4.07
N CYS A 266 12.95 1.86 -3.78
CA CYS A 266 13.67 2.76 -4.68
C CYS A 266 13.96 2.08 -6.02
N ALA A 267 14.42 0.83 -6.02
CA ALA A 267 14.68 0.06 -7.24
C ALA A 267 13.42 -0.15 -8.10
N GLN A 268 12.27 -0.47 -7.49
CA GLN A 268 10.99 -0.58 -8.21
C GLN A 268 10.58 0.72 -8.91
N LEU A 269 11.07 1.85 -8.41
CA LEU A 269 10.83 3.18 -8.94
C LEU A 269 12.01 3.72 -9.75
N GLY A 270 13.12 2.99 -9.92
CA GLY A 270 14.31 3.53 -10.58
C GLY A 270 14.85 4.82 -9.92
N ILE A 271 14.74 4.90 -8.60
CA ILE A 271 15.29 5.97 -7.76
C ILE A 271 16.62 5.47 -7.19
N ASN A 272 17.67 6.30 -7.17
CA ASN A 272 18.89 5.93 -6.44
C ASN A 272 18.70 6.23 -4.96
N MET A 273 19.31 5.41 -4.12
CA MET A 273 19.30 5.56 -2.67
C MET A 273 20.71 5.86 -2.17
N HIS A 274 20.81 6.87 -1.32
CA HIS A 274 22.04 7.21 -0.60
C HIS A 274 21.88 6.87 0.87
N ILE A 275 22.84 6.14 1.43
CA ILE A 275 22.87 5.81 2.86
C ILE A 275 24.06 6.53 3.48
N PHE A 276 23.77 7.43 4.41
CA PHE A 276 24.76 8.15 5.19
C PHE A 276 24.77 7.61 6.62
N ASP A 277 25.92 7.11 7.04
CA ASP A 277 26.11 6.57 8.39
C ASP A 277 27.60 6.65 8.77
N SER A 278 27.90 6.74 10.06
CA SER A 278 29.29 6.60 10.54
C SER A 278 29.81 5.19 10.31
N PHE A 279 28.92 4.20 10.32
CA PHE A 279 29.17 2.76 10.43
C PHE A 279 30.00 2.40 11.67
N GLU A 280 30.01 3.31 12.64
CA GLU A 280 30.81 3.28 13.87
C GLU A 280 29.95 3.64 15.10
N GLY A 281 28.64 3.84 14.91
CA GLY A 281 27.68 4.21 15.95
C GLY A 281 27.58 5.71 16.19
N LEU A 282 26.89 6.08 17.26
CA LEU A 282 26.59 7.47 17.60
C LEU A 282 27.87 8.27 17.94
N PRO A 283 27.93 9.57 17.58
CA PRO A 283 28.97 10.47 18.07
C PRO A 283 28.80 10.76 19.57
N PRO A 284 29.81 11.34 20.24
CA PRO A 284 29.66 11.82 21.61
C PRO A 284 28.60 12.92 21.72
N ALA A 285 27.59 12.71 22.58
CA ALA A 285 26.54 13.69 22.85
C ALA A 285 26.24 13.78 24.36
N PRO A 286 26.99 14.61 25.11
CA PRO A 286 26.78 14.77 26.55
C PRO A 286 25.34 15.21 26.87
N GLY A 287 24.71 14.56 27.86
CA GLY A 287 23.36 14.90 28.31
C GLY A 287 22.22 14.34 27.47
N SER A 288 22.50 13.57 26.42
CA SER A 288 21.48 12.88 25.60
C SER A 288 20.95 11.59 26.20
N GLY A 289 21.69 10.99 27.15
CA GLY A 289 21.40 9.64 27.64
C GLY A 289 21.97 8.51 26.77
N TYR A 290 22.59 8.84 25.64
CA TYR A 290 23.31 7.92 24.77
C TYR A 290 24.81 7.91 25.04
N GLU A 291 25.45 6.79 24.74
CA GLU A 291 26.89 6.60 24.77
C GLU A 291 27.46 6.55 23.35
N ALA A 292 28.64 7.15 23.15
CA ALA A 292 29.31 7.12 21.86
C ALA A 292 29.61 5.67 21.42
N GLY A 293 29.37 5.36 20.14
CA GLY A 293 29.53 4.02 19.58
C GLY A 293 28.33 3.09 19.78
N GLN A 294 27.29 3.49 20.51
CA GLN A 294 26.01 2.76 20.50
C GLN A 294 25.41 2.74 19.09
N TYR A 295 24.62 1.70 18.80
CA TYR A 295 23.98 1.52 17.49
C TYR A 295 24.99 1.41 16.34
N ALA A 296 26.16 0.81 16.59
CA ALA A 296 27.13 0.54 15.54
C ALA A 296 26.69 -0.62 14.62
N GLY A 297 26.67 -0.36 13.31
CA GLY A 297 26.62 -1.37 12.26
C GLY A 297 27.75 -1.15 11.26
N SER A 298 28.61 -2.14 11.07
CA SER A 298 29.77 -1.95 10.18
C SER A 298 29.32 -1.86 8.71
N LEU A 299 30.05 -1.13 7.87
CA LEU A 299 29.71 -1.00 6.45
C LEU A 299 29.59 -2.35 5.75
N ASP A 300 30.49 -3.29 6.05
CA ASP A 300 30.48 -4.64 5.46
C ASP A 300 29.21 -5.42 5.87
N GLU A 301 28.81 -5.33 7.14
CA GLU A 301 27.58 -5.94 7.66
C GLU A 301 26.33 -5.36 7.00
N VAL A 302 26.22 -4.02 6.96
CA VAL A 302 25.07 -3.35 6.34
C VAL A 302 25.01 -3.66 4.84
N ARG A 303 26.16 -3.68 4.16
CA ARG A 303 26.24 -4.03 2.75
C ARG A 303 25.79 -5.47 2.49
N ASP A 304 26.23 -6.45 3.29
CA ASP A 304 25.75 -7.85 3.20
C ASP A 304 24.23 -7.92 3.38
N HIS A 305 23.69 -7.20 4.36
CA HIS A 305 22.26 -7.18 4.61
C HIS A 305 21.47 -6.57 3.44
N VAL A 306 21.92 -5.45 2.88
CA VAL A 306 21.27 -4.84 1.71
C VAL A 306 21.39 -5.75 0.48
N GLU A 307 22.50 -6.46 0.31
CA GLU A 307 22.67 -7.44 -0.78
C GLU A 307 21.69 -8.61 -0.66
N ARG A 308 21.51 -9.16 0.54
CA ARG A 308 20.68 -10.33 0.79
C ARG A 308 19.19 -10.03 0.89
N PHE A 309 18.84 -8.87 1.42
CA PHE A 309 17.46 -8.54 1.80
C PHE A 309 16.91 -7.31 1.08
N GLY A 310 17.72 -6.57 0.33
CA GLY A 310 17.32 -5.35 -0.37
C GLY A 310 17.72 -5.35 -1.84
N HIS A 311 18.16 -4.19 -2.31
CA HIS A 311 18.67 -4.03 -3.68
C HIS A 311 19.95 -3.20 -3.70
N LEU A 312 21.09 -3.88 -3.55
CA LEU A 312 22.41 -3.25 -3.52
C LEU A 312 22.73 -2.35 -4.74
N PRO A 313 22.39 -2.71 -6.00
CA PRO A 313 22.79 -1.91 -7.16
C PRO A 313 22.21 -0.49 -7.22
N SER A 314 21.12 -0.22 -6.48
CA SER A 314 20.53 1.13 -6.41
C SER A 314 21.08 1.96 -5.25
N VAL A 315 22.03 1.43 -4.46
CA VAL A 315 22.50 2.04 -3.21
C VAL A 315 23.92 2.55 -3.35
N THR A 316 24.16 3.78 -2.87
CA THR A 316 25.49 4.34 -2.62
C THR A 316 25.66 4.59 -1.13
N PHE A 317 26.71 4.01 -0.53
CA PHE A 317 27.04 4.21 0.88
C PHE A 317 28.04 5.34 1.06
N HIS A 318 27.80 6.19 2.05
CA HIS A 318 28.66 7.30 2.45
C HIS A 318 29.07 7.10 3.90
N LYS A 319 30.28 6.56 4.09
CA LYS A 319 30.83 6.30 5.42
C LYS A 319 31.44 7.58 6.02
N GLY A 320 30.98 7.94 7.20
CA GLY A 320 31.56 9.00 8.03
C GLY A 320 30.51 9.74 8.85
N PHE A 321 30.93 10.40 9.92
CA PHE A 321 30.05 11.31 10.66
C PHE A 321 29.56 12.43 9.74
N PHE A 322 28.33 12.90 9.95
CA PHE A 322 27.72 13.91 9.07
C PHE A 322 28.54 15.20 9.00
N ALA A 323 29.08 15.67 10.14
CA ALA A 323 30.01 16.80 10.20
C ALA A 323 31.20 16.67 9.25
N ASP A 324 31.71 15.46 9.03
CA ASP A 324 32.87 15.23 8.17
C ASP A 324 32.46 15.01 6.71
N THR A 325 31.41 14.22 6.50
CA THR A 325 30.88 13.92 5.16
C THR A 325 30.47 15.21 4.45
N PHE A 326 29.70 16.09 5.10
CA PHE A 326 29.17 17.30 4.47
C PHE A 326 30.14 18.47 4.38
N LYS A 327 31.38 18.34 4.90
CA LYS A 327 32.46 19.31 4.60
C LYS A 327 32.87 19.29 3.13
N THR A 328 32.76 18.13 2.48
CA THR A 328 33.31 17.92 1.13
C THR A 328 32.31 17.31 0.16
N TYR A 329 31.25 16.67 0.66
CA TYR A 329 30.21 16.07 -0.17
C TYR A 329 28.95 16.92 -0.19
N THR A 330 28.39 17.10 -1.38
CA THR A 330 27.06 17.71 -1.57
C THR A 330 26.13 16.66 -2.17
N PRO A 331 25.01 16.32 -1.51
CA PRO A 331 24.04 15.38 -2.06
C PRO A 331 23.50 15.80 -3.44
N PRO A 332 23.06 14.85 -4.27
CA PRO A 332 22.25 15.19 -5.45
C PRO A 332 20.92 15.82 -5.03
N PRO A 333 20.13 16.37 -5.96
CA PRO A 333 18.75 16.73 -5.67
C PRO A 333 17.99 15.53 -5.09
N LEU A 334 17.24 15.76 -4.02
CA LEU A 334 16.52 14.73 -3.29
C LEU A 334 15.01 14.92 -3.42
N MET A 335 14.29 13.82 -3.62
CA MET A 335 12.82 13.83 -3.60
C MET A 335 12.25 13.54 -2.21
N CYS A 336 13.00 12.86 -1.36
CA CYS A 336 12.58 12.47 -0.01
C CYS A 336 13.81 12.15 0.84
N LEU A 337 13.72 12.38 2.15
CA LEU A 337 14.72 11.93 3.11
C LEU A 337 14.09 11.20 4.30
N TRP A 338 14.84 10.24 4.85
CA TRP A 338 14.55 9.52 6.10
C TRP A 338 15.67 9.76 7.10
N MET A 339 15.32 10.20 8.31
CA MET A 339 16.26 10.55 9.37
C MET A 339 15.96 9.74 10.64
N ASP A 340 16.87 8.84 11.00
CA ASP A 340 16.84 8.04 12.24
C ASP A 340 18.22 8.22 12.89
N VAL A 341 18.43 9.41 13.48
CA VAL A 341 19.78 9.90 13.85
C VAL A 341 19.94 10.17 15.34
N ASP A 342 18.87 9.99 16.12
CA ASP A 342 18.73 10.13 17.58
C ASP A 342 19.04 11.51 18.17
N LEU A 343 20.09 12.17 17.67
CA LEU A 343 20.76 13.28 18.31
C LEU A 343 20.54 14.58 17.56
N GLU A 344 20.36 15.64 18.33
CA GLU A 344 20.21 17.00 17.81
C GLU A 344 21.44 17.47 17.03
N VAL A 345 22.64 17.16 17.53
CA VAL A 345 23.91 17.50 16.86
C VAL A 345 24.05 16.80 15.50
N SER A 346 23.61 15.54 15.39
CA SER A 346 23.62 14.82 14.11
C SER A 346 22.72 15.50 13.08
N SER A 347 21.56 15.99 13.50
CA SER A 347 20.63 16.74 12.65
C SER A 347 21.17 18.12 12.26
N GLN A 348 21.83 18.82 13.18
CA GLN A 348 22.53 20.08 12.87
C GLN A 348 23.56 19.88 11.75
N ASP A 349 24.35 18.81 11.83
CA ASP A 349 25.40 18.52 10.86
C ASP A 349 24.86 18.21 9.45
N LEU A 350 23.65 17.64 9.34
CA LEU A 350 23.03 17.28 8.06
C LEU A 350 22.04 18.33 7.52
N MET A 351 21.85 19.47 8.19
CA MET A 351 20.86 20.48 7.75
C MET A 351 21.06 21.01 6.34
N VAL A 352 22.30 20.97 5.84
CA VAL A 352 22.63 21.33 4.45
C VAL A 352 21.90 20.46 3.41
N VAL A 353 21.44 19.27 3.81
CA VAL A 353 20.66 18.35 2.97
C VAL A 353 19.28 18.94 2.66
N ALA A 354 18.72 19.75 3.57
CA ALA A 354 17.44 20.42 3.34
C ALA A 354 17.50 21.20 2.02
N ASP A 355 18.57 21.96 1.77
CA ASP A 355 18.79 22.75 0.55
C ASP A 355 18.70 21.93 -0.76
N ARG A 356 18.85 20.61 -0.66
CA ARG A 356 18.82 19.67 -1.78
C ARG A 356 17.47 19.01 -1.99
N LEU A 357 16.56 19.08 -1.01
CA LEU A 357 15.19 18.60 -1.15
C LEU A 357 14.39 19.48 -2.12
N ASP A 358 13.62 18.84 -3.02
CA ASP A 358 12.60 19.53 -3.81
C ASP A 358 11.68 20.37 -2.89
N PRO A 359 11.29 21.61 -3.26
CA PRO A 359 10.40 22.44 -2.46
C PRO A 359 9.02 21.83 -2.15
N ARG A 360 8.65 20.72 -2.78
CA ARG A 360 7.40 19.99 -2.54
C ARG A 360 7.63 18.62 -1.87
N ALA A 361 8.88 18.24 -1.65
CA ALA A 361 9.30 16.96 -1.07
C ALA A 361 8.78 16.76 0.36
N SER A 362 8.79 15.49 0.78
CA SER A 362 8.54 15.12 2.17
C SER A 362 9.84 14.68 2.85
N LEU A 363 9.89 14.84 4.16
CA LEU A 363 10.92 14.23 5.01
C LEU A 363 10.26 13.45 6.14
N PHE A 364 10.97 12.45 6.64
CA PHE A 364 10.51 11.60 7.73
C PHE A 364 11.59 11.55 8.83
N SER A 365 11.18 11.46 10.09
CA SER A 365 12.09 11.31 11.24
C SER A 365 11.56 10.31 12.25
N HIS A 366 12.45 9.52 12.85
CA HIS A 366 12.12 8.47 13.82
C HIS A 366 12.00 8.95 15.27
N GLU A 367 12.36 10.20 15.60
CA GLU A 367 12.36 10.69 16.98
C GLU A 367 11.07 11.45 17.32
N CYS A 368 9.94 10.96 16.82
CA CYS A 368 8.64 11.59 16.92
C CYS A 368 7.68 10.82 17.83
N THR A 369 6.85 11.55 18.57
CA THR A 369 5.66 10.98 19.22
C THR A 369 4.41 11.65 18.70
N SER A 370 3.25 11.02 18.91
CA SER A 370 1.96 11.60 18.48
C SER A 370 1.71 12.99 19.07
N GLY A 371 2.23 13.29 20.26
CA GLY A 371 2.09 14.58 20.93
C GLY A 371 2.74 15.77 20.22
N ILE A 372 3.70 15.50 19.32
CA ILE A 372 4.40 16.53 18.53
C ILE A 372 3.47 17.17 17.51
N PHE A 373 2.49 16.44 16.99
CA PHE A 373 1.64 16.91 15.89
C PHE A 373 0.27 17.32 16.38
N GLN A 374 -0.05 18.62 16.31
CA GLN A 374 -1.31 19.16 16.82
C GLN A 374 -1.93 20.11 15.80
N ALA A 375 -3.05 19.73 15.19
CA ALA A 375 -3.78 20.55 14.23
C ALA A 375 -2.92 21.11 13.07
N GLY A 376 -1.95 20.31 12.59
CA GLY A 376 -1.02 20.71 11.53
C GLY A 376 0.17 21.57 12.00
N GLU A 377 0.26 21.85 13.30
CA GLU A 377 1.45 22.42 13.93
C GLU A 377 2.38 21.31 14.43
N ILE A 378 3.67 21.61 14.45
CA ILE A 378 4.72 20.76 14.99
C ILE A 378 5.22 21.42 16.28
N ARG A 379 4.92 20.79 17.41
CA ARG A 379 5.25 21.28 18.76
C ARG A 379 6.36 20.41 19.32
N THR A 380 7.56 20.97 19.29
CA THR A 380 8.78 20.29 19.73
C THR A 380 9.71 21.31 20.41
N SER A 381 10.68 20.83 21.17
CA SER A 381 11.64 21.66 21.90
C SER A 381 13.06 21.14 21.71
N VAL A 382 14.04 22.04 21.63
CA VAL A 382 15.45 21.68 21.56
C VAL A 382 15.83 20.83 22.77
N SER A 383 16.45 19.67 22.50
CA SER A 383 16.98 18.74 23.48
C SER A 383 18.10 17.93 22.81
N PRO A 384 19.16 17.50 23.50
CA PRO A 384 20.26 16.75 22.88
C PRO A 384 19.86 15.46 22.16
N ASP A 385 18.73 14.86 22.54
CA ASP A 385 18.11 13.64 22.01
C ASP A 385 16.93 13.94 21.05
N ASN A 386 16.86 15.15 20.50
CA ASN A 386 15.77 15.55 19.61
C ASN A 386 16.31 16.15 18.30
N PRO A 387 16.33 15.39 17.21
CA PRO A 387 16.86 15.83 15.91
C PRO A 387 15.87 16.68 15.09
N ILE A 388 14.64 16.87 15.53
CA ILE A 388 13.62 17.59 14.75
C ILE A 388 13.89 19.10 14.64
N PRO A 389 14.20 19.84 15.72
CA PRO A 389 14.28 21.30 15.69
C PRO A 389 15.27 21.88 14.67
N PRO A 390 16.49 21.34 14.45
CA PRO A 390 17.40 21.85 13.43
C PRO A 390 16.80 21.81 12.02
N MET A 391 16.09 20.73 11.66
CA MET A 391 15.42 20.62 10.36
C MET A 391 14.28 21.63 10.23
N LEU A 392 13.49 21.86 11.28
CA LEU A 392 12.43 22.87 11.26
C LEU A 392 13.01 24.27 11.04
N ALA A 393 14.04 24.63 11.81
CA ALA A 393 14.72 25.92 11.70
C ALA A 393 15.26 26.15 10.29
N ARG A 394 15.92 25.13 9.71
CA ARG A 394 16.45 25.25 8.34
C ARG A 394 15.35 25.43 7.30
N HIS A 395 14.21 24.76 7.43
CA HIS A 395 13.09 24.93 6.50
C HIS A 395 12.40 26.30 6.63
N GLU A 396 12.36 26.87 7.84
CA GLU A 396 11.94 28.27 8.05
C GLU A 396 12.88 29.26 7.36
N GLU A 397 14.20 29.10 7.50
CA GLU A 397 15.21 29.93 6.82
C GLU A 397 15.08 29.88 5.29
N LEU A 398 14.71 28.72 4.75
CA LEU A 398 14.48 28.51 3.32
C LEU A 398 13.12 29.02 2.84
N GLY A 399 12.30 29.60 3.73
CA GLY A 399 10.98 30.14 3.40
C GLY A 399 9.92 29.08 3.08
N ARG A 400 10.12 27.84 3.55
CA ARG A 400 9.21 26.70 3.33
C ARG A 400 8.87 26.00 4.64
N PRO A 401 8.17 26.68 5.57
CA PRO A 401 7.81 26.13 6.87
C PRO A 401 7.11 24.78 6.73
N LEU A 402 7.46 23.85 7.61
CA LEU A 402 6.92 22.49 7.57
C LEU A 402 5.60 22.38 8.34
N THR A 403 4.74 21.50 7.85
CA THR A 403 3.66 20.86 8.60
C THR A 403 3.92 19.36 8.61
N GLY A 404 3.08 18.58 9.28
CA GLY A 404 3.31 17.14 9.35
C GLY A 404 2.21 16.38 10.07
N ARG A 405 2.45 15.08 10.22
CA ARG A 405 1.63 14.19 11.05
C ARG A 405 2.48 13.08 11.64
N TYR A 406 1.96 12.53 12.73
CA TYR A 406 2.44 11.26 13.27
C TYR A 406 2.12 10.12 12.31
N VAL A 407 3.05 9.17 12.17
CA VAL A 407 2.91 7.99 11.33
C VAL A 407 2.56 6.77 12.19
N ALA A 408 3.55 6.20 12.87
CA ALA A 408 3.45 5.03 13.73
C ALA A 408 4.76 4.90 14.52
N GLY A 409 4.80 4.05 15.56
CA GLY A 409 6.00 3.85 16.37
C GLY A 409 6.56 5.17 16.89
N TYR A 410 7.77 5.50 16.46
CA TYR A 410 8.37 6.80 16.73
C TYR A 410 8.49 7.68 15.47
N THR A 411 7.89 7.27 14.35
CA THR A 411 8.01 7.98 13.09
C THR A 411 7.01 9.13 12.95
N GLY A 412 7.52 10.29 12.51
CA GLY A 412 6.76 11.43 12.02
C GLY A 412 7.07 11.73 10.56
N ALA A 413 6.07 12.27 9.85
CA ALA A 413 6.19 12.72 8.48
C ALA A 413 5.99 14.23 8.39
N PHE A 414 6.78 14.89 7.56
CA PHE A 414 6.83 16.34 7.42
C PHE A 414 6.86 16.73 5.94
N TRP A 415 6.20 17.83 5.61
CA TRP A 415 6.22 18.41 4.26
C TRP A 415 5.95 19.91 4.33
N PRO A 416 6.35 20.70 3.31
CA PRO A 416 6.10 22.13 3.27
C PRO A 416 4.61 22.46 3.35
N LYS A 417 4.25 23.42 4.22
CA LYS A 417 2.86 23.84 4.46
C LYS A 417 2.19 24.39 3.21
N GLN A 418 2.97 25.02 2.34
CA GLN A 418 2.53 25.51 1.03
C GLN A 418 3.24 24.73 -0.06
N GLY A 419 2.48 24.19 -1.02
CA GLY A 419 3.01 23.46 -2.18
C GLY A 419 3.56 22.06 -1.89
N GLY A 420 3.77 21.68 -0.63
CA GLY A 420 4.21 20.34 -0.24
C GLY A 420 3.18 19.26 -0.58
N ILE A 421 3.68 18.08 -0.95
CA ILE A 421 2.84 16.90 -1.17
C ILE A 421 2.59 16.20 0.17
N PRO A 422 1.33 16.10 0.65
CA PRO A 422 1.03 15.51 1.95
C PRO A 422 1.35 14.01 2.01
N VAL A 423 1.55 13.51 3.23
CA VAL A 423 1.68 12.08 3.50
C VAL A 423 0.35 11.50 3.99
N ILE A 424 0.03 10.29 3.52
CA ILE A 424 -1.23 9.60 3.84
C ILE A 424 -1.31 9.27 5.33
N ASP A 425 -2.52 9.20 5.87
CA ASP A 425 -2.73 8.66 7.22
C ASP A 425 -2.39 7.16 7.26
N THR A 426 -1.66 6.74 8.28
CA THR A 426 -1.12 5.38 8.38
C THR A 426 -2.23 4.32 8.49
N GLU A 427 -3.32 4.61 9.19
CA GLU A 427 -4.43 3.66 9.31
C GLU A 427 -5.20 3.58 7.98
N VAL A 428 -5.35 4.70 7.28
CA VAL A 428 -5.95 4.71 5.93
C VAL A 428 -5.08 3.93 4.93
N LEU A 429 -3.75 4.08 4.99
CA LEU A 429 -2.83 3.27 4.19
C LEU A 429 -2.91 1.78 4.55
N ALA A 430 -3.02 1.44 5.83
CA ALA A 430 -3.22 0.06 6.28
C ALA A 430 -4.57 -0.52 5.78
N GLN A 431 -5.62 0.29 5.69
CA GLN A 431 -6.89 -0.12 5.11
C GLN A 431 -6.79 -0.37 3.60
N LEU A 432 -6.08 0.49 2.87
CA LEU A 432 -5.85 0.32 1.44
C LEU A 432 -5.06 -0.97 1.15
N THR A 433 -3.96 -1.18 1.87
CA THR A 433 -3.08 -2.34 1.66
C THR A 433 -3.71 -3.67 2.04
N ARG A 434 -4.62 -3.71 3.02
CA ARG A 434 -5.43 -4.91 3.34
C ARG A 434 -6.37 -5.33 2.22
N SER A 435 -6.69 -4.43 1.29
CA SER A 435 -7.55 -4.71 0.14
C SER A 435 -6.79 -5.05 -1.13
N LEU A 436 -5.46 -5.08 -1.08
CA LEU A 436 -4.65 -5.54 -2.20
C LEU A 436 -4.80 -7.07 -2.35
N PRO A 437 -4.85 -7.59 -3.59
CA PRO A 437 -5.03 -9.00 -3.88
C PRO A 437 -3.87 -9.89 -3.42
#